data_AF-A0A971KL16-F1
#
_entry.id   AF-A0A971KL16-F1
#
_cell.length_a   1.000
_cell.length_b   1.000
_cell.length_c   1.000
_cell.angle_alpha   90.00
_cell.angle_beta   90.00
_cell.angle_gamma   90.00
#
_symmetry.space_group_name_H-M   'P 1'
#
loop_
_entity.id
_entity.type
_entity.pdbx_description
1 polymer ?
#
loop_
_entity_poly.entity_id
_entity_poly.type
_entity_poly.pdbx_seq_one_letter_code
_entity_poly.pdbx_strand_id
1 'polypeptide(L)' 'DVYVSEQIIYVNSLMRMAVAINQGNFAKAYSIGTGIHWTIEFKKV' A
#
# COMPACT_ATOMS: atom_id res chain seq x y z
N ASP A 1 7.62 -5.96 14.48
CA ASP A 1 6.17 -5.99 14.24
C ASP A 1 5.75 -4.61 13.76
N VAL A 2 4.62 -4.50 13.09
CA VAL A 2 4.06 -3.22 12.62
C VAL A 2 2.87 -2.87 13.52
N TYR A 3 2.85 -1.66 14.06
CA TYR A 3 1.78 -1.20 14.92
C TYR A 3 0.49 -0.92 14.14
N VAL A 4 -0.64 -0.96 14.84
CA VAL A 4 -1.93 -0.55 14.26
C VAL A 4 -1.81 0.90 13.78
N SER A 5 -2.39 1.19 12.60
CA SER A 5 -2.36 2.49 11.91
C SER A 5 -1.05 2.88 11.21
N GLU A 6 0.01 2.09 11.28
CA GLU A 6 1.23 2.37 10.51
C GLU A 6 1.04 2.06 9.02
N GLN A 7 1.69 2.86 8.16
CA GLN A 7 1.75 2.62 6.72
C GLN A 7 2.79 1.53 6.42
N ILE A 8 2.45 0.60 5.53
CA ILE A 8 3.34 -0.48 5.12
C ILE A 8 3.38 -0.67 3.62
N ILE A 9 4.53 -1.12 3.15
CA ILE A 9 4.73 -1.71 1.82
C ILE A 9 5.01 -3.20 2.02
N TYR A 10 4.34 -4.06 1.26
CA TYR A 10 4.50 -5.52 1.36
C TYR A 10 4.22 -6.21 0.03
N VAL A 11 4.59 -7.49 -0.05
CA VAL A 11 4.18 -8.38 -1.16
C VAL A 11 2.87 -9.07 -0.76
N ASN A 12 1.83 -8.89 -1.55
CA ASN A 12 0.52 -9.49 -1.26
C ASN A 12 0.41 -10.95 -1.74
N SER A 13 -0.75 -11.57 -1.51
CA SER A 13 -1.05 -12.96 -1.90
C SER A 13 -1.02 -13.22 -3.42
N LEU A 14 -0.98 -12.17 -4.24
CA LEU A 14 -0.86 -12.24 -5.69
C LEU A 14 0.58 -12.00 -6.16
N MET A 15 1.55 -12.02 -5.24
CA MET A 15 2.97 -11.74 -5.49
C MET A 15 3.22 -10.36 -6.11
N ARG A 16 2.38 -9.37 -5.77
CA ARG A 16 2.53 -7.99 -6.23
C ARG A 16 2.90 -7.08 -5.07
N MET A 17 3.65 -6.02 -5.36
CA MET A 17 3.88 -4.94 -4.41
C MET A 17 2.57 -4.23 -4.09
N ALA A 18 2.35 -3.96 -2.81
CA ALA A 18 1.15 -3.32 -2.30
C ALA A 18 1.49 -2.33 -1.18
N VAL A 19 0.63 -1.32 -1.02
CA VAL A 19 0.64 -0.36 0.09
C VAL A 19 -0.61 -0.55 0.94
N ALA A 20 -0.48 -0.46 2.26
CA ALA A 20 -1.59 -0.55 3.20
C ALA A 20 -1.37 0.31 4.45
N ILE A 21 -2.44 0.51 5.21
CA ILE A 21 -2.37 0.93 6.62
C ILE A 21 -2.73 -0.31 7.44
N ASN A 22 -1.91 -0.66 8.43
CA ASN A 22 -2.21 -1.81 9.28
C ASN A 22 -3.55 -1.61 10.02
N GLN A 23 -4.51 -2.51 9.80
CA GLN A 23 -5.90 -2.40 10.24
C GLN A 23 -6.60 -1.09 9.80
N GLY A 24 -6.22 -0.55 8.64
CA GLY A 24 -6.79 0.68 8.10
C GLY A 24 -7.03 0.62 6.58
N ASN A 25 -7.47 1.74 6.02
CA ASN A 25 -7.73 1.88 4.59
C ASN A 25 -6.83 2.94 3.96
N PHE A 26 -5.79 2.48 3.26
CA PHE A 26 -4.82 3.35 2.59
C PHE A 26 -5.46 4.19 1.47
N ALA A 27 -6.32 3.57 0.64
CA ALA A 27 -6.95 4.26 -0.49
C ALA A 27 -7.82 5.44 -0.04
N LYS A 28 -8.61 5.24 1.01
CA LYS A 28 -9.45 6.27 1.63
C LYS A 28 -8.59 7.35 2.32
N ALA A 29 -7.54 6.99 3.05
CA ALA A 29 -6.71 7.94 3.79
C ALA A 29 -5.99 8.94 2.88
N TYR A 30 -5.61 8.52 1.67
CA TYR A 30 -4.89 9.35 0.70
C TYR A 30 -5.72 9.76 -0.51
N SER A 31 -7.02 9.47 -0.53
CA SER A 31 -7.93 9.75 -1.66
C SER A 31 -7.40 9.24 -3.00
N ILE A 32 -6.80 8.03 -3.02
CA ILE A 32 -6.31 7.40 -4.24
C ILE A 32 -7.32 6.40 -4.80
N GLY A 33 -7.35 6.26 -6.12
CA GLY A 33 -8.17 5.26 -6.80
C GLY A 33 -7.70 3.83 -6.53
N THR A 34 -8.59 2.86 -6.76
CA THR A 34 -8.30 1.42 -6.68
C THR A 34 -8.38 0.78 -8.07
N GLY A 35 -7.70 -0.34 -8.29
CA GLY A 35 -7.83 -1.13 -9.53
C GLY A 35 -6.48 -1.50 -10.12
N ILE A 36 -6.42 -1.75 -11.43
CA ILE A 36 -5.16 -2.10 -12.14
C ILE A 36 -4.48 -0.90 -12.80
N HIS A 37 -5.10 0.29 -12.74
CA HIS A 37 -4.61 1.50 -13.40
C HIS A 37 -3.52 2.25 -12.62
N TRP A 38 -3.24 1.85 -11.37
CA TRP A 38 -2.19 2.46 -10.55
C TRP A 38 -0.94 1.58 -10.53
N THR A 39 0.22 2.20 -10.31
CA THR A 39 1.53 1.55 -10.28
C THR A 39 2.32 2.01 -9.06
N ILE A 40 3.20 1.14 -8.55
CA ILE A 40 4.23 1.50 -7.54
C ILE A 40 5.57 1.57 -8.25
N GLU A 41 6.31 2.65 -8.05
CA GLU A 41 7.65 2.84 -8.59
C GLU A 41 8.64 3.08 -7.43
N PHE A 42 9.78 2.39 -7.46
CA PHE A 42 10.90 2.64 -6.55
C PHE A 42 11.96 3.44 -7.30
N LYS A 43 12.42 4.55 -6.70
CA LYS A 43 13.50 5.37 -7.24
C LYS A 43 14.66 5.37 -6.27
N LYS A 44 15.88 5.22 -6.80
CA LYS A 44 17.09 5.50 -6.03
C LYS A 44 17.19 7.01 -5.81
N VAL A 45 17.48 7.40 -4.56
CA VAL A 45 17.79 8.78 -4.17
C VAL A 45 19.28 9.03 -4.33
#